data_AF-A0A4R6FHJ6-F1
#
_entry.id   AF-A0A4R6FHJ6-F1
#
_cell.length_a   1.000
_cell.length_b   1.000
_cell.length_c   1.000
_cell.angle_alpha   90.00
_cell.angle_beta   90.00
_cell.angle_gamma   90.00
#
_symmetry.space_group_name_H-M   'P 1'
#
loop_
_entity.id
_entity.type
_entity.pdbx_description
1 polymer ?
#
loop_
_entity_poly.entity_id
_entity_poly.type
_entity_poly.pdbx_seq_one_letter_code
_entity_poly.pdbx_strand_id
1 'polypeptide(L)'
;MPHIPIIISAIDNFLEINSKMSTTPPEVAEYLDKKGILDDNPASRGKPLRNLLRTGKIPHAYQNGSRWVIPHSGKWQNLKPLKSVKKEQPFQPKLKNSGNHKLETLAKWLCLYLEQNFKKKPDYFLEHKPNWLLSYPSQEILKEYPVLNELYSDLVDKKYNLEDQLQKISSAAGNRKQSYDIWIGEPFNFAVEFDEKQHFNQYRYFCLHHYKNIGTNFPLSYYKTLNKASKIQPGKSGFTKLKSNDPLFPEMIPGEAQDNRIRQRAFRDYLKDVLPLANCQNPTLRIPYQITNGKIKDFGSAEFQRLREYLDLINLKF
;
A
#
# COMPACT_ATOMS: atom_id res chain seq x y z
N MET A 1 32.42 11.72 -14.28
CA MET A 1 31.08 11.12 -14.06
C MET A 1 30.09 12.25 -13.89
N PRO A 2 28.95 12.25 -14.61
CA PRO A 2 27.97 13.32 -14.52
C PRO A 2 27.35 13.44 -13.12
N HIS A 3 27.05 14.67 -12.73
CA HIS A 3 26.49 15.00 -11.42
C HIS A 3 25.04 14.49 -11.33
N ILE A 4 24.75 13.59 -10.39
CA ILE A 4 23.43 12.93 -10.28
C ILE A 4 22.24 13.92 -10.25
N PRO A 5 22.30 15.05 -9.52
CA PRO A 5 21.27 16.09 -9.61
C PRO A 5 20.99 16.62 -11.01
N ILE A 6 22.01 16.73 -11.88
CA ILE A 6 21.84 17.19 -13.28
C ILE A 6 21.06 16.14 -14.08
N ILE A 7 21.37 14.86 -13.89
CA ILE A 7 20.64 13.76 -14.53
C ILE A 7 19.18 13.75 -14.10
N ILE A 8 18.92 13.90 -12.79
CA ILE A 8 17.55 13.93 -12.26
C ILE A 8 16.76 15.11 -12.84
N SER A 9 17.33 16.32 -12.79
CA SER A 9 16.68 17.51 -13.35
C SER A 9 16.42 17.39 -14.86
N ALA A 10 17.33 16.77 -15.60
CA ALA A 10 17.13 16.52 -17.02
C ALA A 10 16.01 15.50 -17.30
N ILE A 11 15.90 14.45 -16.48
CA ILE A 11 14.79 13.50 -16.55
C ILE A 11 13.46 14.19 -16.22
N ASP A 12 13.43 15.05 -15.20
CA ASP A 12 12.23 15.82 -14.85
C ASP A 12 11.78 16.73 -16.00
N ASN A 13 12.71 17.49 -16.57
CA ASN A 13 12.44 18.34 -17.72
C ASN A 13 11.93 17.52 -18.92
N PHE A 14 12.52 16.34 -19.18
CA PHE A 14 12.01 15.43 -20.20
C PHE A 14 10.55 15.03 -19.95
N LEU A 15 10.20 14.71 -18.70
CA LEU A 15 8.83 14.36 -18.33
C LEU A 15 7.86 15.54 -18.49
N GLU A 16 8.28 16.75 -18.11
CA GLU A 16 7.50 17.98 -18.27
C GLU A 16 7.25 18.33 -19.74
N ILE A 17 8.31 18.39 -20.56
CA ILE A 17 8.22 18.66 -22.01
C ILE A 17 7.28 17.66 -22.69
N ASN A 18 7.31 16.40 -22.27
CA ASN A 18 6.51 15.33 -22.89
C ASN A 18 5.17 15.10 -22.18
N SER A 19 4.81 15.91 -21.17
CA SER A 19 3.60 15.73 -20.36
C SER A 19 3.43 14.30 -19.82
N LYS A 20 4.53 13.64 -19.48
CA LYS A 20 4.57 12.26 -18.97
C LYS A 20 4.66 12.24 -17.45
N MET A 21 4.02 11.25 -16.84
CA MET A 21 4.09 11.02 -15.39
C MET A 21 5.33 10.22 -14.96
N SER A 22 5.88 9.42 -15.88
CA SER A 22 7.09 8.62 -15.71
C SER A 22 7.69 8.24 -17.06
N THR A 23 8.92 7.75 -17.04
CA THR A 23 9.64 7.27 -18.22
C THR A 23 10.41 5.98 -17.91
N THR A 24 11.00 5.39 -18.94
CA THR A 24 11.88 4.22 -18.85
C THR A 24 13.30 4.59 -19.27
N PRO A 25 14.34 3.84 -18.84
CA PRO A 25 15.71 4.17 -19.21
C PRO A 25 15.96 4.25 -20.72
N PRO A 26 15.43 3.34 -21.57
CA PRO A 26 15.62 3.46 -23.01
C PRO A 26 14.95 4.69 -23.63
N GLU A 27 13.82 5.15 -23.07
CA GLU A 27 13.08 6.31 -23.59
C GLU A 27 13.81 7.64 -23.34
N VAL A 28 14.36 7.82 -22.14
CA VAL A 28 15.01 9.08 -21.75
C VAL A 28 16.50 9.13 -22.08
N ALA A 29 17.13 7.98 -22.36
CA ALA A 29 18.57 7.94 -22.59
C ALA A 29 19.01 8.73 -23.83
N GLU A 30 18.24 8.70 -24.92
CA GLU A 30 18.54 9.52 -26.11
C GLU A 30 18.46 11.03 -25.80
N TYR A 31 17.53 11.43 -24.94
CA TYR A 31 17.40 12.83 -24.52
C TYR A 31 18.60 13.27 -23.67
N LEU A 32 19.08 12.42 -22.75
CA LEU A 32 20.25 12.70 -21.91
C LEU A 32 21.55 12.74 -22.72
N ASP A 33 21.67 11.86 -23.71
CA ASP A 33 22.81 11.79 -24.63
C ASP A 33 22.90 13.04 -25.51
N LYS A 34 21.78 13.45 -26.14
CA LYS A 34 21.68 14.70 -26.93
C LYS A 34 22.02 15.96 -26.13
N LYS A 35 21.82 15.94 -24.81
CA LYS A 35 22.15 17.06 -23.91
C LYS A 35 23.59 16.99 -23.37
N GLY A 36 24.37 15.97 -23.73
CA GLY A 36 25.72 15.74 -23.22
C GLY A 36 25.75 15.44 -21.72
N ILE A 37 24.65 14.94 -21.16
CA ILE A 37 24.48 14.72 -19.71
C ILE A 37 24.86 13.30 -19.33
N LEU A 38 24.50 12.33 -20.15
CA LEU A 38 24.85 10.93 -19.94
C LEU A 38 24.97 10.24 -21.29
N ASP A 39 26.20 9.95 -21.69
CA ASP A 39 26.50 9.26 -22.93
C ASP A 39 25.73 7.94 -23.00
N ASP A 40 25.02 7.72 -24.10
CA ASP A 40 24.33 6.47 -24.36
C ASP A 40 24.95 5.72 -25.54
N ASN A 41 24.79 4.40 -25.55
CA ASN A 41 25.22 3.57 -26.66
C ASN A 41 23.97 3.07 -27.41
N PRO A 42 23.80 3.40 -28.70
CA PRO A 42 22.66 2.94 -29.50
C PRO A 42 22.44 1.43 -29.48
N ALA A 43 23.52 0.63 -29.45
CA ALA A 43 23.46 -0.83 -29.39
C ALA A 43 23.01 -1.38 -28.03
N SER A 44 22.99 -0.54 -26.97
CA SER A 44 22.55 -0.94 -25.63
C SER A 44 21.80 0.17 -24.91
N ARG A 45 20.88 0.82 -25.62
CA ARG A 45 20.17 2.05 -25.22
C ARG A 45 19.71 2.04 -23.75
N GLY A 46 20.11 3.06 -23.01
CA GLY A 46 19.83 3.26 -21.59
C GLY A 46 20.61 2.36 -20.62
N LYS A 47 21.64 1.63 -21.06
CA LYS A 47 22.50 0.80 -20.16
C LYS A 47 23.21 1.65 -19.10
N PRO A 48 23.79 2.82 -19.42
CA PRO A 48 24.43 3.69 -18.42
C PRO A 48 23.44 4.14 -17.35
N LEU A 49 22.25 4.59 -17.77
CA LEU A 49 21.19 4.99 -16.85
C LEU A 49 20.71 3.81 -15.98
N ARG A 50 20.49 2.62 -16.57
CA ARG A 50 20.15 1.41 -15.80
C ARG A 50 21.19 1.06 -14.73
N ASN A 51 22.47 1.29 -14.99
CA ASN A 51 23.51 1.05 -13.99
C ASN A 51 23.39 2.01 -12.80
N LEU A 52 23.10 3.30 -13.07
CA LEU A 52 22.82 4.28 -12.01
C LEU A 52 21.60 3.87 -11.17
N LEU A 53 20.54 3.39 -11.82
CA LEU A 53 19.33 2.88 -11.16
C LEU A 53 19.62 1.68 -10.25
N ARG A 54 20.39 0.70 -10.74
CA ARG A 54 20.79 -0.48 -9.94
C ARG A 54 21.62 -0.10 -8.72
N THR A 55 22.41 0.96 -8.81
CA THR A 55 23.19 1.49 -7.67
C THR A 55 22.38 2.39 -6.73
N GLY A 56 21.08 2.62 -6.99
CA GLY A 56 20.21 3.43 -6.14
C GLY A 56 20.48 4.94 -6.22
N LYS A 57 21.23 5.43 -7.21
CA LYS A 57 21.58 6.86 -7.32
C LYS A 57 20.40 7.76 -7.73
N ILE A 58 19.34 7.18 -8.27
CA ILE A 58 18.08 7.88 -8.58
C ILE A 58 16.99 7.29 -7.68
N PRO A 59 16.76 7.87 -6.49
CA PRO A 59 16.06 7.20 -5.39
C PRO A 59 14.55 7.06 -5.60
N HIS A 60 13.93 7.88 -6.46
CA HIS A 60 12.51 7.81 -6.78
C HIS A 60 12.18 6.82 -7.91
N ALA A 61 13.21 6.24 -8.55
CA ALA A 61 13.01 5.21 -9.57
C ALA A 61 12.82 3.83 -8.94
N TYR A 62 11.97 3.00 -9.54
CA TYR A 62 11.66 1.66 -9.04
C TYR A 62 11.52 0.66 -10.18
N GLN A 63 11.59 -0.63 -9.84
CA GLN A 63 11.32 -1.70 -10.80
C GLN A 63 9.87 -2.17 -10.73
N ASN A 64 9.23 -2.28 -11.90
CA ASN A 64 7.97 -2.98 -12.09
C ASN A 64 8.27 -4.25 -12.91
N GLY A 65 8.43 -5.39 -12.23
CA GLY A 65 8.98 -6.60 -12.82
C GLY A 65 10.44 -6.39 -13.25
N SER A 66 10.77 -6.70 -14.50
CA SER A 66 12.11 -6.47 -15.07
C SER A 66 12.32 -5.04 -15.60
N ARG A 67 11.27 -4.20 -15.63
CA ARG A 67 11.31 -2.87 -16.23
C ARG A 67 11.53 -1.80 -15.16
N TRP A 68 12.44 -0.88 -15.44
CA TRP A 68 12.66 0.31 -14.62
C TRP A 68 11.64 1.40 -14.98
N VAL A 69 11.07 2.03 -13.96
CA VAL A 69 10.18 3.18 -14.06
C VAL A 69 10.82 4.35 -13.31
N ILE A 70 10.97 5.49 -13.99
CA ILE A 70 11.53 6.71 -13.43
C ILE A 70 10.43 7.79 -13.44
N PRO A 71 9.77 8.03 -12.29
CA PRO A 71 8.79 9.10 -12.17
C PRO A 71 9.46 10.48 -12.00
N HIS A 72 8.68 11.54 -12.13
CA HIS A 72 9.14 12.92 -11.89
C HIS A 72 9.56 13.11 -10.42
N SER A 73 10.76 13.61 -10.17
CA SER A 73 11.30 13.81 -8.82
C SER A 73 10.46 14.75 -7.95
N GLY A 74 9.85 15.75 -8.60
CA GLY A 74 8.91 16.71 -8.03
C GLY A 74 7.60 16.14 -7.46
N LYS A 75 7.09 14.99 -7.96
CA LYS A 75 5.85 14.38 -7.42
C LYS A 75 6.13 13.42 -6.25
N TRP A 76 7.40 13.25 -5.90
CA TRP A 76 7.93 12.54 -4.75
C TRP A 76 8.50 13.50 -3.68
N GLN A 77 8.15 14.79 -3.76
CA GLN A 77 8.80 15.88 -3.00
C GLN A 77 8.80 15.80 -1.47
N ASN A 78 8.16 14.81 -0.84
CA ASN A 78 8.34 14.58 0.60
C ASN A 78 9.24 13.39 0.97
N LEU A 79 9.62 12.55 0.02
CA LEU A 79 10.63 11.51 0.24
C LEU A 79 11.99 12.06 -0.18
N LYS A 80 12.70 12.65 0.78
CA LYS A 80 14.10 13.06 0.58
C LYS A 80 14.91 11.84 0.08
N PRO A 81 15.85 12.04 -0.86
CA PRO A 81 16.97 11.11 -1.04
C PRO A 81 17.64 10.91 0.31
N LEU A 82 17.67 9.68 0.83
CA LEU A 82 18.51 9.39 1.98
C LEU A 82 19.95 9.52 1.54
N LYS A 83 20.56 10.64 1.95
CA LYS A 83 22.01 10.79 1.99
C LYS A 83 22.57 9.57 2.73
N SER A 84 23.70 9.07 2.25
CA SER A 84 24.58 8.26 3.08
C SER A 84 24.98 9.09 4.30
N VAL A 85 24.22 8.97 5.39
CA VAL A 85 24.58 9.54 6.69
C VAL A 85 25.22 8.43 7.51
N LYS A 86 26.23 8.84 8.28
CA LYS A 86 27.18 8.05 9.05
C LYS A 86 26.56 6.84 9.73
N LYS A 87 27.37 5.79 9.88
CA LYS A 87 27.13 4.60 10.71
C LYS A 87 26.67 5.00 12.13
N GLU A 88 25.42 5.36 12.31
CA GLU A 88 24.75 5.13 13.58
C GLU A 88 24.41 3.65 13.62
N GLN A 89 24.73 3.02 14.75
CA GLN A 89 24.55 1.58 14.89
C GLN A 89 23.10 1.23 14.56
N PRO A 90 22.85 0.28 13.62
CA PRO A 90 21.50 -0.14 13.31
C PRO A 90 20.83 -0.56 14.61
N PHE A 91 19.66 0.02 14.88
CA PHE A 91 18.79 -0.45 15.95
C PHE A 91 18.53 -1.95 15.74
N GLN A 92 19.22 -2.78 16.52
CA GLN A 92 18.99 -4.21 16.59
C GLN A 92 18.37 -4.51 17.94
N PRO A 93 17.04 -4.42 18.07
CA PRO A 93 16.41 -5.12 19.18
C PRO A 93 16.68 -6.60 18.93
N LYS A 94 17.27 -7.30 19.92
CA LYS A 94 17.39 -8.76 19.91
C LYS A 94 15.99 -9.37 20.05
N LEU A 95 15.18 -9.23 19.00
CA LEU A 95 13.84 -9.80 18.91
C LEU A 95 14.02 -11.28 18.58
N LYS A 96 13.99 -12.12 19.60
CA LYS A 96 13.78 -13.55 19.38
C LYS A 96 12.36 -13.74 18.84
N ASN A 97 12.22 -14.45 17.73
CA ASN A 97 10.93 -15.06 17.38
C ASN A 97 10.61 -16.04 18.50
N SER A 98 9.61 -15.69 19.32
CA SER A 98 9.08 -16.56 20.37
C SER A 98 7.82 -17.28 19.91
N GLY A 99 7.21 -16.88 18.78
CA GLY A 99 5.98 -17.45 18.28
C GLY A 99 5.99 -17.77 16.78
N ASN A 100 4.99 -18.56 16.39
CA ASN A 100 4.79 -19.10 15.04
C ASN A 100 4.26 -18.07 14.02
N HIS A 101 4.06 -16.80 14.38
CA HIS A 101 3.39 -15.83 13.52
C HIS A 101 4.36 -14.97 12.70
N LYS A 102 4.14 -14.91 11.38
CA LYS A 102 5.05 -14.27 10.41
C LYS A 102 5.29 -12.76 10.64
N LEU A 103 4.34 -12.08 11.28
CA LEU A 103 4.38 -10.63 11.56
C LEU A 103 4.75 -10.29 13.01
N GLU A 104 5.06 -11.27 13.86
CA GLU A 104 5.35 -10.99 15.27
C GLU A 104 6.58 -10.08 15.45
N THR A 105 7.64 -10.30 14.66
CA THR A 105 8.83 -9.44 14.69
C THR A 105 8.50 -7.99 14.30
N LEU A 106 7.59 -7.80 13.34
CA LEU A 106 7.11 -6.49 12.90
C LEU A 106 6.33 -5.79 14.03
N ALA A 107 5.41 -6.50 14.69
CA ALA A 107 4.62 -5.96 15.78
C ALA A 107 5.50 -5.51 16.96
N LYS A 108 6.44 -6.37 17.39
CA LYS A 108 7.39 -6.02 18.46
C LYS A 108 8.25 -4.80 18.09
N TRP A 109 8.70 -4.74 16.84
CA TRP A 109 9.48 -3.61 16.36
C TRP A 109 8.66 -2.31 16.37
N LEU A 110 7.38 -2.36 15.96
CA LEU A 110 6.48 -1.20 16.00
C LEU A 110 6.27 -0.69 17.42
N CYS A 111 6.04 -1.56 18.41
CA CYS A 111 5.94 -1.15 19.82
C CYS A 111 7.20 -0.42 20.29
N LEU A 112 8.39 -0.96 19.96
CA LEU A 112 9.66 -0.33 20.32
C LEU A 112 9.86 1.02 19.61
N TYR A 113 9.51 1.11 18.32
CA TYR A 113 9.54 2.36 17.58
C TYR A 113 8.64 3.42 18.24
N LEU A 114 7.41 3.04 18.64
CA LEU A 114 6.47 3.95 19.28
C LEU A 114 6.95 4.39 20.67
N GLU A 115 7.44 3.45 21.49
CA GLU A 115 8.00 3.74 22.82
C GLU A 115 9.17 4.73 22.74
N GLN A 116 10.06 4.55 21.76
CA GLN A 116 11.21 5.43 21.56
C GLN A 116 10.80 6.85 21.16
N ASN A 117 9.87 6.98 20.20
CA ASN A 117 9.49 8.25 19.61
C ASN A 117 8.47 9.03 20.45
N PHE A 118 7.59 8.33 21.17
CA PHE A 118 6.47 8.96 21.90
C PHE A 118 6.53 8.75 23.42
N LYS A 119 7.55 8.04 23.92
CA LYS A 119 7.76 7.76 25.36
C LYS A 119 6.60 7.04 26.04
N LYS A 120 5.80 6.33 25.24
CA LYS A 120 4.67 5.52 25.69
C LYS A 120 4.79 4.13 25.09
N LYS A 121 4.77 3.11 25.95
CA LYS A 121 4.87 1.71 25.54
C LYS A 121 3.48 1.14 25.30
N PRO A 122 3.17 0.65 24.09
CA PRO A 122 1.90 -0.02 23.84
C PRO A 122 2.02 -1.54 23.85
N ASP A 123 0.89 -2.17 24.11
CA ASP A 123 0.70 -3.59 23.82
C ASP A 123 0.41 -3.81 22.33
N TYR A 124 0.61 -5.04 21.86
CA TYR A 124 0.18 -5.45 20.53
C TYR A 124 -0.59 -6.78 20.57
N PHE A 125 -1.49 -6.94 19.61
CA PHE A 125 -2.27 -8.15 19.42
C PHE A 125 -2.20 -8.57 17.96
N LEU A 126 -1.89 -9.82 17.68
CA LEU A 126 -1.88 -10.37 16.33
C LEU A 126 -3.26 -10.90 15.98
N GLU A 127 -3.68 -10.76 14.71
CA GLU A 127 -4.98 -11.26 14.22
C GLU A 127 -6.17 -10.77 15.06
N HIS A 128 -6.12 -9.51 15.50
CA HIS A 128 -7.10 -8.92 16.42
C HIS A 128 -8.47 -8.76 15.75
N LYS A 129 -9.54 -9.20 16.42
CA LYS A 129 -10.92 -9.23 15.89
C LYS A 129 -11.87 -8.43 16.80
N PRO A 130 -11.85 -7.08 16.73
CA PRO A 130 -12.74 -6.29 17.57
C PRO A 130 -14.20 -6.51 17.15
N ASN A 131 -15.13 -6.37 18.10
CA ASN A 131 -16.55 -6.69 17.88
C ASN A 131 -17.20 -5.82 16.80
N TRP A 132 -16.71 -4.59 16.63
CA TRP A 132 -17.20 -3.62 15.66
C TRP A 132 -16.61 -3.80 14.24
N LEU A 133 -15.57 -4.64 14.06
CA LEU A 133 -14.98 -4.89 12.75
C LEU A 133 -15.76 -5.99 12.01
N LEU A 134 -16.93 -5.62 11.51
CA LEU A 134 -17.81 -6.52 10.77
C LEU A 134 -17.41 -6.59 9.29
N SER A 135 -17.67 -7.74 8.67
CA SER A 135 -17.47 -7.96 7.22
C SER A 135 -18.51 -7.23 6.36
N TYR A 136 -19.63 -6.86 6.98
CA TYR A 136 -20.76 -6.18 6.39
C TYR A 136 -21.06 -4.95 7.27
N PRO A 137 -21.17 -3.74 6.70
CA PRO A 137 -21.47 -2.55 7.48
C PRO A 137 -22.89 -2.62 8.05
N SER A 138 -23.08 -2.10 9.27
CA SER A 138 -24.40 -1.95 9.85
C SER A 138 -25.16 -0.77 9.23
N GLN A 139 -26.47 -0.69 9.48
CA GLN A 139 -27.30 0.43 9.00
C GLN A 139 -26.83 1.78 9.57
N GLU A 140 -26.34 1.80 10.80
CA GLU A 140 -25.75 2.99 11.44
C GLU A 140 -24.52 3.46 10.68
N ILE A 141 -23.61 2.54 10.34
CA ILE A 141 -22.41 2.84 9.55
C ILE A 141 -22.77 3.35 8.15
N LEU A 142 -23.80 2.81 7.51
CA LEU A 142 -24.24 3.31 6.19
C LEU A 142 -24.79 4.74 6.25
N LYS A 143 -25.50 5.09 7.32
CA LYS A 143 -25.99 6.46 7.54
C LYS A 143 -24.84 7.45 7.75
N GLU A 144 -23.81 7.05 8.51
CA GLU A 144 -22.63 7.89 8.76
C GLU A 144 -21.71 7.99 7.54
N TYR A 145 -21.58 6.90 6.77
CA TYR A 145 -20.73 6.80 5.59
C TYR A 145 -21.53 6.44 4.33
N PRO A 146 -22.37 7.36 3.80
CA PRO A 146 -23.19 7.10 2.63
C PRO A 146 -22.35 6.77 1.38
N VAL A 147 -21.08 7.18 1.35
CA VAL A 147 -20.10 6.82 0.31
C VAL A 147 -19.94 5.30 0.15
N LEU A 148 -20.25 4.49 1.16
CA LEU A 148 -20.19 3.03 1.07
C LEU A 148 -21.18 2.46 0.05
N ASN A 149 -22.35 3.07 -0.11
CA ASN A 149 -23.34 2.67 -1.12
C ASN A 149 -22.81 2.91 -2.54
N GLU A 150 -22.26 4.11 -2.77
CA GLU A 150 -21.65 4.47 -4.05
C GLU A 150 -20.44 3.57 -4.37
N LEU A 151 -19.51 3.45 -3.42
CA LEU A 151 -18.33 2.59 -3.53
C LEU A 151 -18.70 1.16 -3.89
N TYR A 152 -19.64 0.57 -3.16
CA TYR A 152 -20.05 -0.81 -3.40
C TYR A 152 -20.68 -0.96 -4.78
N SER A 153 -21.62 -0.07 -5.14
CA SER A 153 -22.28 -0.08 -6.45
C SER A 153 -21.26 -0.01 -7.59
N ASP A 154 -20.31 0.91 -7.51
CA ASP A 154 -19.24 1.02 -8.51
C ASP A 154 -18.34 -0.22 -8.54
N LEU A 155 -18.01 -0.79 -7.38
CA LEU A 155 -17.22 -2.01 -7.27
C LEU A 155 -17.90 -3.25 -7.86
N VAL A 156 -19.22 -3.25 -8.06
CA VAL A 156 -19.96 -4.35 -8.69
C VAL A 156 -20.57 -3.95 -10.03
N ASP A 157 -19.99 -2.93 -10.67
CA ASP A 157 -20.37 -2.42 -11.98
C ASP A 157 -21.87 -2.03 -12.04
N LYS A 158 -22.37 -1.45 -10.95
CA LYS A 158 -23.75 -0.97 -10.76
C LYS A 158 -24.83 -2.04 -10.87
N LYS A 159 -24.45 -3.32 -10.77
CA LYS A 159 -25.39 -4.45 -10.88
C LYS A 159 -26.15 -4.73 -9.59
N TYR A 160 -25.63 -4.27 -8.45
CA TYR A 160 -26.26 -4.45 -7.15
C TYR A 160 -26.17 -3.18 -6.32
N ASN A 161 -27.18 -2.96 -5.49
CA ASN A 161 -27.19 -1.95 -4.44
C ASN A 161 -26.82 -2.60 -3.10
N LEU A 162 -26.00 -1.92 -2.29
CA LEU A 162 -25.52 -2.46 -1.01
C LEU A 162 -26.64 -2.72 -0.01
N GLU A 163 -27.57 -1.77 0.16
CA GLU A 163 -28.69 -1.89 1.10
C GLU A 163 -29.59 -3.08 0.76
N ASP A 164 -29.92 -3.26 -0.52
CA ASP A 164 -30.71 -4.40 -1.00
C ASP A 164 -30.00 -5.74 -0.72
N GLN A 165 -28.67 -5.78 -0.83
CA GLN A 165 -27.91 -7.00 -0.53
C GLN A 165 -27.83 -7.25 0.97
N LEU A 166 -27.68 -6.22 1.79
CA LEU A 166 -27.66 -6.35 3.25
C LEU A 166 -28.98 -6.87 3.81
N GLN A 167 -30.13 -6.49 3.23
CA GLN A 167 -31.44 -7.01 3.63
C GLN A 167 -31.58 -8.54 3.44
N LYS A 168 -30.77 -9.14 2.55
CA LYS A 168 -30.75 -10.59 2.30
C LYS A 168 -29.85 -11.35 3.27
N ILE A 169 -29.08 -10.66 4.11
CA ILE A 169 -28.13 -11.27 5.03
C ILE A 169 -28.86 -11.71 6.30
N SER A 170 -28.70 -12.99 6.66
CA SER A 170 -29.20 -13.47 7.95
C SER A 170 -28.45 -12.85 9.12
N SER A 171 -29.10 -12.70 10.28
CA SER A 171 -28.47 -12.09 11.47
C SER A 171 -27.15 -12.79 11.87
N ALA A 172 -27.06 -14.11 11.70
CA ALA A 172 -25.83 -14.87 11.97
C ALA A 172 -24.70 -14.53 10.98
N ALA A 173 -25.01 -14.37 9.69
CA ALA A 173 -24.03 -13.94 8.70
C ALA A 173 -23.63 -12.47 8.91
N GLY A 174 -24.57 -11.61 9.31
CA GLY A 174 -24.33 -10.19 9.61
C GLY A 174 -23.23 -9.95 10.65
N ASN A 175 -23.09 -10.86 11.62
CA ASN A 175 -22.11 -10.79 12.70
C ASN A 175 -20.71 -11.32 12.32
N ARG A 176 -20.45 -11.63 11.04
CA ARG A 176 -19.15 -12.13 10.59
C ARG A 176 -18.06 -11.08 10.77
N LYS A 177 -17.12 -11.32 11.69
CA LYS A 177 -15.99 -10.41 11.96
C LYS A 177 -14.84 -10.55 10.97
N GLN A 178 -14.09 -9.47 10.79
CA GLN A 178 -12.77 -9.47 10.16
C GLN A 178 -11.67 -9.42 11.24
N SER A 179 -10.41 -9.64 10.87
CA SER A 179 -9.24 -9.41 11.72
C SER A 179 -8.34 -8.32 11.14
N TYR A 180 -7.64 -7.61 12.01
CA TYR A 180 -6.43 -6.86 11.67
C TYR A 180 -5.20 -7.73 11.81
N ASP A 181 -4.20 -7.55 10.94
CA ASP A 181 -2.93 -8.29 11.04
C ASP A 181 -2.25 -8.03 12.40
N ILE A 182 -2.17 -6.76 12.80
CA ILE A 182 -1.69 -6.32 14.10
C ILE A 182 -2.60 -5.21 14.62
N TRP A 183 -2.94 -5.24 15.90
CA TRP A 183 -3.53 -4.13 16.63
C TRP A 183 -2.51 -3.57 17.61
N ILE A 184 -2.28 -2.26 17.56
CA ILE A 184 -1.51 -1.55 18.59
C ILE A 184 -2.51 -1.00 19.60
N GLY A 185 -2.41 -1.48 20.84
CA GLY A 185 -3.31 -1.12 21.93
C GLY A 185 -3.05 0.27 22.49
N GLU A 186 -3.53 0.48 23.72
CA GLU A 186 -3.32 1.73 24.43
C GLU A 186 -1.82 2.07 24.54
N PRO A 187 -1.45 3.35 24.45
CA PRO A 187 -2.33 4.51 24.34
C PRO A 187 -2.59 4.97 22.90
N PHE A 188 -2.18 4.20 21.88
CA PHE A 188 -2.27 4.63 20.48
C PHE A 188 -3.52 4.10 19.75
N ASN A 189 -4.02 2.91 20.10
CA ASN A 189 -5.31 2.39 19.64
C ASN A 189 -5.53 2.47 18.12
N PHE A 190 -4.66 1.82 17.34
CA PHE A 190 -4.79 1.77 15.88
C PHE A 190 -4.47 0.40 15.31
N ALA A 191 -5.07 0.11 14.16
CA ALA A 191 -4.82 -1.10 13.39
C ALA A 191 -3.60 -0.95 12.48
N VAL A 192 -2.93 -2.07 12.21
CA VAL A 192 -1.88 -2.18 11.21
C VAL A 192 -2.25 -3.32 10.25
N GLU A 193 -2.24 -3.01 8.95
CA GLU A 193 -2.41 -3.97 7.86
C GLU A 193 -1.12 -4.04 7.04
N PHE A 194 -0.61 -5.26 6.86
CA PHE A 194 0.56 -5.52 6.04
C PHE A 194 0.12 -6.00 4.65
N ASP A 195 0.14 -5.07 3.70
CA ASP A 195 -0.41 -5.32 2.36
C ASP A 195 0.61 -6.07 1.48
N GLU A 196 0.33 -7.35 1.24
CA GLU A 196 1.05 -8.18 0.27
C GLU A 196 0.58 -7.94 -1.18
N LYS A 197 1.27 -8.56 -2.15
CA LYS A 197 1.06 -8.36 -3.60
C LYS A 197 -0.40 -8.37 -4.04
N GLN A 198 -1.23 -9.26 -3.49
CA GLN A 198 -2.66 -9.40 -3.83
C GLN A 198 -3.52 -8.16 -3.53
N HIS A 199 -3.11 -7.29 -2.62
CA HIS A 199 -3.85 -6.08 -2.25
C HIS A 199 -3.67 -4.96 -3.28
N PHE A 200 -2.67 -5.07 -4.16
CA PHE A 200 -2.39 -4.09 -5.20
C PHE A 200 -3.05 -4.48 -6.52
N ASN A 201 -4.21 -3.86 -6.82
CA ASN A 201 -5.01 -4.20 -8.00
C ASN A 201 -5.95 -3.06 -8.42
N GLN A 202 -6.62 -3.23 -9.57
CA GLN A 202 -7.53 -2.23 -10.13
C GLN A 202 -8.73 -1.91 -9.24
N TYR A 203 -9.25 -2.86 -8.47
CA TYR A 203 -10.42 -2.63 -7.61
C TYR A 203 -10.05 -1.84 -6.36
N ARG A 204 -8.90 -2.14 -5.77
CA ARG A 204 -8.36 -1.32 -4.68
C ARG A 204 -7.97 0.08 -5.17
N TYR A 205 -7.49 0.23 -6.42
CA TYR A 205 -7.32 1.56 -7.04
C TYR A 205 -8.64 2.34 -7.07
N PHE A 206 -9.75 1.71 -7.46
CA PHE A 206 -11.07 2.34 -7.43
C PHE A 206 -11.45 2.77 -6.01
N CYS A 207 -11.35 1.88 -5.01
CA CYS A 207 -11.64 2.22 -3.61
C CYS A 207 -10.89 3.47 -3.14
N LEU A 208 -9.62 3.62 -3.51
CA LEU A 208 -8.78 4.75 -3.11
C LEU A 208 -9.29 6.12 -3.63
N HIS A 209 -10.20 6.16 -4.62
CA HIS A 209 -10.82 7.41 -5.08
C HIS A 209 -11.89 7.93 -4.12
N HIS A 210 -12.43 7.09 -3.25
CA HIS A 210 -13.47 7.46 -2.30
C HIS A 210 -12.93 7.97 -0.96
N TYR A 211 -11.60 8.09 -0.79
CA TYR A 211 -10.93 8.53 0.46
C TYR A 211 -10.96 10.05 0.71
N LYS A 212 -11.92 10.79 0.13
CA LYS A 212 -11.92 12.27 0.16
C LYS A 212 -11.82 12.83 1.58
N ASN A 213 -12.49 12.20 2.56
CA ASN A 213 -12.59 12.66 3.94
C ASN A 213 -12.20 11.59 4.97
N ILE A 214 -11.39 10.60 4.58
CA ILE A 214 -10.96 9.52 5.49
C ILE A 214 -9.54 9.84 5.97
N GLY A 215 -9.36 9.96 7.27
CA GLY A 215 -8.04 10.04 7.88
C GLY A 215 -7.27 8.73 7.65
N THR A 216 -6.04 8.81 7.14
CA THR A 216 -5.21 7.62 6.88
C THR A 216 -3.82 7.75 7.49
N ASN A 217 -3.29 6.64 7.99
CA ASN A 217 -1.87 6.48 8.35
C ASN A 217 -1.12 5.75 7.22
N PHE A 218 -1.36 6.16 5.98
CA PHE A 218 -0.63 5.72 4.80
C PHE A 218 -0.76 6.76 3.68
N PRO A 219 0.22 6.87 2.77
CA PRO A 219 0.21 7.87 1.72
C PRO A 219 -0.72 7.43 0.57
N LEU A 220 -1.91 8.05 0.49
CA LEU A 220 -2.94 7.74 -0.51
C LEU A 220 -2.42 7.80 -1.96
N SER A 221 -1.61 8.81 -2.30
CA SER A 221 -1.03 8.97 -3.65
C SER A 221 -0.08 7.82 -4.01
N TYR A 222 0.71 7.36 -3.05
CA TYR A 222 1.60 6.22 -3.21
C TYR A 222 0.80 4.93 -3.43
N TYR A 223 -0.20 4.68 -2.58
CA TYR A 223 -1.09 3.54 -2.73
C TYR A 223 -1.85 3.55 -4.06
N LYS A 224 -2.34 4.71 -4.52
CA LYS A 224 -2.95 4.86 -5.85
C LYS A 224 -1.98 4.48 -6.96
N THR A 225 -0.71 4.88 -6.86
CA THR A 225 0.33 4.55 -7.85
C THR A 225 0.59 3.04 -7.91
N LEU A 226 0.76 2.39 -6.76
CA LEU A 226 0.99 0.94 -6.67
C LEU A 226 -0.18 0.15 -7.27
N ASN A 227 -1.40 0.58 -6.98
CA ASN A 227 -2.62 -0.09 -7.44
C ASN A 227 -2.91 0.16 -8.93
N LYS A 228 -2.68 1.38 -9.44
CA LYS A 228 -2.86 1.71 -10.87
C LYS A 228 -1.98 0.87 -11.78
N ALA A 229 -0.76 0.58 -11.34
CA ALA A 229 0.21 -0.22 -12.10
C ALA A 229 -0.15 -1.71 -12.16
N SER A 230 -1.11 -2.18 -11.36
CA SER A 230 -1.42 -3.59 -11.16
C SER A 230 -2.82 -3.90 -11.68
N LYS A 231 -2.91 -4.60 -12.82
CA LYS A 231 -4.18 -5.16 -13.32
C LYS A 231 -4.16 -6.66 -13.14
N ILE A 232 -5.03 -7.19 -12.28
CA ILE A 232 -5.23 -8.62 -12.16
C ILE A 232 -6.19 -9.07 -13.27
N GLN A 233 -5.72 -10.02 -14.08
CA GLN A 233 -6.51 -10.65 -15.13
C GLN A 233 -7.39 -11.77 -14.55
N PRO A 234 -8.54 -12.07 -15.19
CA PRO A 234 -9.33 -13.26 -14.95
C PRO A 234 -8.46 -14.50 -14.74
N GLY A 235 -8.56 -15.14 -13.58
CA GLY A 235 -7.68 -16.26 -13.25
C GLY A 235 -8.25 -17.23 -12.22
N LYS A 236 -7.74 -18.47 -12.26
CA LYS A 236 -8.15 -19.59 -11.38
C LYS A 236 -7.31 -19.73 -10.11
N SER A 237 -6.43 -18.77 -9.80
CA SER A 237 -5.59 -18.85 -8.60
C SER A 237 -6.43 -18.88 -7.31
N GLY A 238 -5.94 -19.51 -6.25
CA GLY A 238 -6.61 -19.48 -4.94
C GLY A 238 -6.76 -18.07 -4.33
N PHE A 239 -6.03 -17.08 -4.85
CA PHE A 239 -6.15 -15.68 -4.45
C PHE A 239 -7.29 -14.94 -5.16
N THR A 240 -7.66 -15.42 -6.35
CA THR A 240 -8.70 -14.85 -7.20
C THR A 240 -10.05 -15.53 -7.00
N LYS A 241 -10.12 -16.66 -6.30
CA LYS A 241 -11.37 -17.38 -6.01
C LYS A 241 -11.96 -17.04 -4.64
N LEU A 242 -13.28 -16.90 -4.56
CA LEU A 242 -14.00 -16.80 -3.28
C LEU A 242 -13.80 -18.07 -2.47
N LYS A 243 -13.57 -17.89 -1.16
CA LYS A 243 -13.38 -19.02 -0.22
C LYS A 243 -14.70 -19.63 0.24
N SER A 244 -15.78 -18.86 0.16
CA SER A 244 -17.12 -19.22 0.62
C SER A 244 -18.12 -18.38 -0.16
N ASN A 245 -19.38 -18.79 -0.16
CA ASN A 245 -20.47 -17.91 -0.56
C ASN A 245 -20.40 -16.60 0.24
N ASP A 246 -20.70 -15.48 -0.42
CA ASP A 246 -20.71 -14.15 0.15
C ASP A 246 -21.95 -13.40 -0.35
N PRO A 247 -22.80 -12.88 0.55
CA PRO A 247 -24.03 -12.19 0.15
C PRO A 247 -23.82 -10.88 -0.62
N LEU A 248 -22.71 -10.18 -0.38
CA LEU A 248 -22.39 -8.93 -1.08
C LEU A 248 -21.63 -9.19 -2.39
N PHE A 249 -20.89 -10.29 -2.47
CA PHE A 249 -20.05 -10.60 -3.63
C PHE A 249 -20.37 -12.03 -4.10
N PRO A 250 -21.31 -12.23 -5.03
CA PRO A 250 -21.53 -13.55 -5.62
C PRO A 250 -20.23 -14.06 -6.26
N GLU A 251 -20.04 -15.38 -6.41
CA GLU A 251 -18.81 -15.94 -7.02
C GLU A 251 -18.49 -15.26 -8.35
N MET A 252 -19.51 -15.16 -9.21
CA MET A 252 -19.44 -14.49 -10.50
C MET A 252 -20.53 -13.43 -10.59
N ILE A 253 -20.18 -12.28 -11.16
CA ILE A 253 -21.15 -11.31 -11.65
C ILE A 253 -21.57 -11.76 -13.07
N PRO A 254 -22.86 -11.66 -13.46
CA PRO A 254 -23.29 -12.01 -14.81
C PRO A 254 -22.49 -11.26 -15.89
N GLY A 255 -21.90 -12.00 -16.82
CA GLY A 255 -21.06 -11.46 -17.90
C GLY A 255 -19.59 -11.21 -17.55
N GLU A 256 -19.17 -11.43 -16.29
CA GLU A 256 -17.76 -11.33 -15.90
C GLU A 256 -17.04 -12.67 -16.07
N ALA A 257 -15.74 -12.61 -16.37
CA ALA A 257 -14.85 -13.77 -16.42
C ALA A 257 -14.00 -13.93 -15.14
N GLN A 258 -14.07 -12.96 -14.22
CA GLN A 258 -13.28 -12.91 -12.99
C GLN A 258 -14.18 -13.10 -11.77
N ASP A 259 -13.77 -14.01 -10.90
CA ASP A 259 -14.38 -14.20 -9.57
C ASP A 259 -14.22 -12.94 -8.70
N ASN A 260 -15.26 -12.61 -7.93
CA ASN A 260 -15.37 -11.36 -7.19
C ASN A 260 -14.51 -11.26 -5.92
N ARG A 261 -13.67 -12.25 -5.61
CA ARG A 261 -12.77 -12.22 -4.44
C ARG A 261 -11.92 -10.97 -4.35
N ILE A 262 -11.46 -10.44 -5.47
CA ILE A 262 -10.61 -9.24 -5.47
C ILE A 262 -11.43 -7.99 -5.15
N ARG A 263 -12.64 -7.87 -5.71
CA ARG A 263 -13.61 -6.79 -5.38
C ARG A 263 -14.00 -6.86 -3.91
N GLN A 264 -14.32 -8.07 -3.41
CA GLN A 264 -14.61 -8.32 -1.99
C GLN A 264 -13.46 -7.89 -1.08
N ARG A 265 -12.21 -8.23 -1.41
CA ARG A 265 -11.05 -7.79 -0.62
C ARG A 265 -10.91 -6.27 -0.65
N ALA A 266 -11.01 -5.66 -1.82
CA ALA A 266 -10.89 -4.20 -1.96
C ALA A 266 -11.94 -3.44 -1.14
N PHE A 267 -13.19 -3.93 -1.11
CA PHE A 267 -14.26 -3.38 -0.27
C PHE A 267 -13.99 -3.58 1.22
N ARG A 268 -13.58 -4.78 1.64
CA ARG A 268 -13.26 -5.08 3.04
C ARG A 268 -12.04 -4.30 3.55
N ASP A 269 -11.03 -4.10 2.71
CA ASP A 269 -9.89 -3.24 3.00
C ASP A 269 -10.33 -1.77 3.18
N TYR A 270 -11.34 -1.32 2.43
CA TYR A 270 -11.93 0.01 2.65
C TYR A 270 -12.64 0.09 4.01
N LEU A 271 -13.45 -0.92 4.36
CA LEU A 271 -14.10 -0.99 5.67
C LEU A 271 -13.09 -0.98 6.82
N LYS A 272 -11.97 -1.71 6.68
CA LYS A 272 -10.86 -1.71 7.66
C LYS A 272 -10.20 -0.35 7.86
N ASP A 273 -10.34 0.58 6.92
CA ASP A 273 -9.80 1.94 7.05
C ASP A 273 -10.85 2.93 7.59
N VAL A 274 -12.14 2.67 7.36
CA VAL A 274 -13.25 3.52 7.83
C VAL A 274 -13.69 3.18 9.25
N LEU A 275 -13.89 1.89 9.53
CA LEU A 275 -14.51 1.43 10.77
C LEU A 275 -13.73 1.82 12.05
N PRO A 276 -12.39 1.88 12.08
CA PRO A 276 -11.68 2.45 13.23
C PRO A 276 -12.17 3.85 13.58
N LEU A 277 -12.28 4.74 12.60
CA LEU A 277 -12.69 6.13 12.82
C LEU A 277 -14.13 6.21 13.34
N ALA A 278 -15.02 5.43 12.75
CA ALA A 278 -16.42 5.30 13.19
C ALA A 278 -16.56 4.77 14.64
N ASN A 279 -15.52 4.12 15.16
CA ASN A 279 -15.48 3.55 16.51
C ASN A 279 -14.51 4.31 17.44
N CYS A 280 -14.24 5.59 17.13
CA CYS A 280 -13.37 6.47 17.92
C CYS A 280 -11.95 5.90 18.13
N GLN A 281 -11.44 5.15 17.15
CA GLN A 281 -10.08 4.63 17.11
C GLN A 281 -9.25 5.43 16.10
N ASN A 282 -7.93 5.26 16.16
CA ASN A 282 -7.02 5.97 15.29
C ASN A 282 -6.91 5.36 13.89
N PRO A 283 -6.55 6.17 12.86
CA PRO A 283 -6.47 5.71 11.48
C PRO A 283 -5.59 4.46 11.30
N THR A 284 -6.07 3.52 10.49
CA THR A 284 -5.31 2.32 10.11
C THR A 284 -3.98 2.69 9.46
N LEU A 285 -2.89 2.13 9.98
CA LEU A 285 -1.58 2.13 9.34
C LEU A 285 -1.54 1.00 8.31
N ARG A 286 -1.28 1.34 7.05
CA ARG A 286 -1.01 0.34 6.02
C ARG A 286 0.46 0.33 5.64
N ILE A 287 1.07 -0.85 5.64
CA ILE A 287 2.47 -1.05 5.26
C ILE A 287 2.50 -1.91 4.00
N PRO A 288 2.86 -1.34 2.83
CA PRO A 288 2.92 -2.10 1.61
C PRO A 288 4.23 -2.91 1.56
N TYR A 289 4.17 -4.18 1.14
CA TYR A 289 5.33 -5.10 1.09
C TYR A 289 6.51 -4.55 0.26
N GLN A 290 6.30 -3.57 -0.61
CA GLN A 290 7.35 -2.84 -1.31
C GLN A 290 8.33 -2.14 -0.35
N ILE A 291 7.87 -1.64 0.81
CA ILE A 291 8.71 -1.01 1.84
C ILE A 291 9.72 -2.00 2.40
N THR A 292 9.31 -3.26 2.57
CA THR A 292 10.15 -4.35 3.08
C THR A 292 10.87 -5.11 1.97
N ASN A 293 11.06 -4.48 0.80
CA ASN A 293 11.72 -5.09 -0.37
C ASN A 293 11.07 -6.40 -0.84
N GLY A 294 9.76 -6.51 -0.65
CA GLY A 294 9.00 -7.70 -0.99
C GLY A 294 9.00 -8.79 0.09
N LYS A 295 9.74 -8.63 1.20
CA LYS A 295 9.71 -9.60 2.30
C LYS A 295 8.39 -9.50 3.06
N ILE A 296 7.82 -10.66 3.36
CA ILE A 296 6.54 -10.80 4.08
C ILE A 296 6.69 -11.48 5.45
N LYS A 297 7.93 -11.86 5.80
CA LYS A 297 8.34 -12.51 7.04
C LYS A 297 9.86 -12.37 7.22
N ASP A 298 10.37 -12.75 8.38
CA ASP A 298 11.81 -12.80 8.68
C ASP A 298 12.52 -11.46 8.41
N PHE A 299 11.90 -10.38 8.89
CA PHE A 299 12.36 -9.01 8.69
C PHE A 299 13.72 -8.79 9.39
N GLY A 300 14.68 -8.27 8.64
CA GLY A 300 16.01 -7.92 9.14
C GLY A 300 16.19 -6.42 9.32
N SER A 301 17.40 -6.02 9.71
CA SER A 301 17.74 -4.61 9.95
C SER A 301 17.49 -3.71 8.74
N ALA A 302 17.70 -4.20 7.51
CA ALA A 302 17.45 -3.42 6.30
C ALA A 302 15.96 -3.11 6.09
N GLU A 303 15.08 -4.09 6.35
CA GLU A 303 13.63 -3.89 6.24
C GLU A 303 13.11 -2.95 7.33
N PHE A 304 13.61 -3.08 8.56
CA PHE A 304 13.23 -2.19 9.66
C PHE A 304 13.72 -0.75 9.48
N GLN A 305 14.89 -0.56 8.87
CA GLN A 305 15.37 0.77 8.54
C GLN A 305 14.45 1.46 7.52
N ARG A 306 14.03 0.75 6.47
CA ARG A 306 13.06 1.27 5.49
C ARG A 306 11.69 1.52 6.11
N LEU A 307 11.26 0.66 7.02
CA LEU A 307 10.00 0.86 7.73
C LEU A 307 10.04 2.11 8.59
N ARG A 308 11.14 2.36 9.31
CA ARG A 308 11.35 3.61 10.07
C ARG A 308 11.20 4.82 9.16
N GLU A 309 11.91 4.83 8.03
CA GLU A 309 11.84 5.92 7.06
C GLU A 309 10.42 6.14 6.50
N TYR A 310 9.68 5.05 6.28
CA TYR A 310 8.28 5.11 5.86
C TYR A 310 7.38 5.72 6.95
N LEU A 311 7.55 5.33 8.22
CA LEU A 311 6.76 5.85 9.34
C LEU A 311 7.06 7.32 9.63
N ASP A 312 8.34 7.71 9.57
CA ASP A 312 8.79 9.08 9.75
C ASP A 312 8.18 10.03 8.68
N LEU A 313 7.96 9.51 7.46
CA LEU A 313 7.34 10.27 6.37
C LEU A 313 5.84 10.53 6.60
N ILE A 314 5.10 9.49 6.98
CA ILE A 314 3.63 9.56 6.99
C ILE A 314 3.08 10.36 8.17
N ASN A 315 3.91 10.64 9.19
CA ASN A 315 3.57 11.33 10.43
C ASN A 315 2.31 10.75 11.07
N LEU A 316 2.48 9.64 11.80
CA LEU A 316 1.37 8.89 12.41
C LEU A 316 0.43 9.82 13.20
N LYS A 317 -0.86 9.67 12.91
CA LYS A 317 -1.96 10.35 13.59
C LYS A 317 -2.48 9.45 14.70
N PHE A 318 -2.58 10.03 15.90
CA PHE A 318 -3.13 9.43 17.12
C PHE A 318 -4.18 10.33 17.77
#